data_AF-A0A3A0FAA9-F1
#
_entry.id   AF-A0A3A0FAA9-F1
#
_cell.length_a   1.000
_cell.length_b   1.000
_cell.length_c   1.000
_cell.angle_alpha   90.00
_cell.angle_beta   90.00
_cell.angle_gamma   90.00
#
_symmetry.space_group_name_H-M   'P 1'
#
loop_
_entity.id
_entity.type
_entity.pdbx_description
1 polymer ?
#
loop_
_entity_poly.entity_id
_entity_poly.type
_entity_poly.pdbx_seq_one_letter_code
_entity_poly.pdbx_strand_id
1 'polypeptide(L)'
;MPSIARCLPLVVLAGLTISGCAQLERKTDPAATASAAQDDDAYCRKEAGEPGSSRYAECLKVRDEKRAVHDTRIERTHRHLSEQMLNGR
;
A
#
# COMPACT_ATOMS: atom_id res chain seq x y z
N MET A 1 -7.93 -17.87 -44.30
CA MET A 1 -6.97 -17.74 -43.17
C MET A 1 -6.92 -16.27 -42.78
N PRO A 2 -7.56 -15.84 -41.68
CA PRO A 2 -7.50 -14.43 -41.27
C PRO A 2 -6.07 -14.08 -40.88
N SER A 3 -5.57 -13.02 -41.50
CA SER A 3 -4.17 -12.60 -41.43
C SER A 3 -3.81 -12.23 -39.98
N ILE A 4 -2.87 -12.97 -39.38
CA ILE A 4 -2.36 -12.81 -38.00
C ILE A 4 -1.93 -11.35 -37.73
N ALA A 5 -1.49 -10.65 -38.77
CA ALA A 5 -1.11 -9.23 -38.73
C ALA A 5 -2.25 -8.27 -38.31
N ARG A 6 -3.53 -8.63 -38.54
CA ARG A 6 -4.67 -7.80 -38.14
C ARG A 6 -5.03 -7.91 -36.66
N CYS A 7 -4.58 -8.96 -35.97
CA CYS A 7 -4.83 -9.16 -34.55
C CYS A 7 -3.75 -8.53 -33.65
N LEU A 8 -2.60 -8.14 -34.20
CA LEU A 8 -1.50 -7.53 -33.47
C LEU A 8 -1.91 -6.31 -32.61
N PRO A 9 -2.68 -5.32 -33.12
CA PRO A 9 -3.07 -4.18 -32.29
C PRO A 9 -4.04 -4.56 -31.17
N LEU A 10 -4.91 -5.54 -31.39
CA LEU A 10 -5.84 -6.06 -30.38
C LEU A 10 -5.12 -6.79 -29.24
N VAL A 11 -4.08 -7.56 -29.57
CA VAL A 11 -3.26 -8.27 -28.58
C VAL A 11 -2.43 -7.30 -27.74
N VAL A 12 -1.87 -6.24 -28.35
CA VAL A 12 -1.13 -5.21 -27.61
C VAL A 12 -2.05 -4.44 -26.66
N LEU A 13 -3.25 -4.06 -27.13
CA LEU A 13 -4.22 -3.36 -26.30
C LEU A 13 -4.68 -4.22 -25.12
N ALA A 14 -4.99 -5.50 -25.37
CA ALA A 14 -5.36 -6.46 -24.32
C ALA A 14 -4.21 -6.70 -23.32
N GLY A 15 -2.97 -6.76 -23.79
CA GLY A 15 -1.78 -6.88 -22.93
C GLY A 15 -1.61 -5.70 -21.98
N LEU A 16 -1.81 -4.46 -22.47
CA LEU A 16 -1.73 -3.25 -21.64
C LEU A 16 -2.84 -3.18 -20.58
N THR A 17 -4.06 -3.61 -20.93
CA THR A 17 -5.17 -3.64 -19.96
C THR A 17 -4.96 -4.70 -18.89
N ILE A 18 -4.41 -5.86 -19.24
CA ILE A 18 -4.11 -6.94 -18.29
C ILE A 18 -2.92 -6.56 -17.39
N SER A 19 -1.88 -5.89 -17.93
CA SER A 19 -0.73 -5.46 -17.12
C SER A 19 -1.11 -4.39 -16.09
N GLY A 20 -2.02 -3.47 -16.45
CA GLY A 20 -2.50 -2.44 -15.54
C GLY A 20 -3.24 -3.00 -14.32
N CYS A 21 -4.04 -4.05 -14.50
CA CYS A 21 -4.73 -4.72 -13.39
C CYS A 21 -3.77 -5.45 -12.44
N ALA A 22 -2.71 -6.07 -12.96
CA ALA A 22 -1.72 -6.80 -12.15
C ALA A 22 -0.82 -5.90 -11.28
N GLN A 23 -0.80 -4.59 -11.52
CA GLN A 23 -0.07 -3.61 -10.69
C GLN A 23 -0.89 -3.09 -9.51
N LEU A 24 -2.22 -3.25 -9.53
CA LEU A 24 -3.09 -2.79 -8.44
C LEU A 24 -3.00 -3.71 -7.21
N GLU A 25 -2.86 -5.02 -7.42
CA GLU A 25 -2.77 -6.01 -6.33
C GLU A 25 -1.47 -5.92 -5.50
N ARG A 26 -0.44 -5.24 -6.03
CA ARG A 26 0.85 -5.04 -5.33
C ARG A 26 0.82 -3.92 -4.30
N LYS A 27 -0.26 -3.15 -4.21
CA LYS A 27 -0.38 -2.07 -3.21
C LYS A 27 -0.85 -2.56 -1.84
N THR A 28 -1.27 -3.82 -1.75
CA THR A 28 -1.52 -4.55 -0.50
C THR A 28 -0.41 -5.57 -0.23
N ASP A 29 0.82 -5.29 -0.68
CA ASP A 29 1.95 -6.19 -0.44
C ASP A 29 2.40 -6.08 1.03
N PRO A 30 2.71 -7.20 1.71
CA PRO A 30 3.43 -7.18 2.99
C PRO A 30 4.80 -6.48 2.86
N ALA A 31 5.32 -6.36 1.64
CA ALA A 31 6.48 -5.53 1.33
C ALA A 31 6.26 -4.03 1.59
N ALA A 32 5.03 -3.51 1.46
CA ALA A 32 4.70 -2.12 1.76
C ALA A 32 4.67 -1.85 3.28
N THR A 33 4.19 -2.81 4.07
CA THR A 33 4.30 -2.75 5.53
C THR A 33 5.76 -2.88 5.99
N ALA A 34 6.54 -3.76 5.38
CA ALA A 34 7.96 -3.93 5.68
C ALA A 34 8.78 -2.69 5.26
N SER A 35 8.50 -2.09 4.11
CA SER A 35 9.18 -0.87 3.66
C SER A 35 8.89 0.30 4.58
N ALA A 36 7.64 0.43 5.01
CA ALA A 36 7.24 1.51 5.89
C ALA A 36 7.80 1.33 7.32
N ALA A 37 7.95 0.10 7.82
CA ALA A 37 8.66 -0.16 9.08
C ALA A 37 10.16 0.11 8.96
N GLN A 38 10.75 -0.16 7.80
CA GLN A 38 12.15 0.15 7.50
C GLN A 38 12.39 1.67 7.40
N ASP A 39 11.42 2.43 6.92
CA ASP A 39 11.45 3.89 6.91
C ASP A 39 11.40 4.47 8.33
N ASP A 40 10.60 3.87 9.23
CA ASP A 40 10.49 4.28 10.64
C ASP A 40 11.80 4.06 11.40
N ASP A 41 12.45 2.91 11.21
CA ASP A 41 13.80 2.59 11.75
C ASP A 41 14.86 3.56 11.20
N ALA A 42 14.87 3.80 9.90
CA ALA A 42 15.80 4.75 9.28
C ALA A 42 15.59 6.20 9.75
N TYR A 43 14.34 6.61 9.96
CA TYR A 43 13.99 7.91 10.52
C TYR A 43 14.47 8.06 11.97
N CYS A 44 14.15 7.08 12.82
CA CYS A 44 14.54 7.13 14.22
C CYS A 44 16.05 7.04 14.43
N ARG A 45 16.80 6.35 13.56
CA ARG A 45 18.28 6.39 13.61
C ARG A 45 18.82 7.79 13.37
N LYS A 46 18.19 8.57 12.49
CA LYS A 46 18.61 9.95 12.17
C LYS A 46 18.23 10.96 13.26
N GLU A 47 17.03 10.84 13.83
CA GLU A 47 16.45 11.87 14.71
C GLU A 47 16.62 11.58 16.21
N ALA A 48 16.70 10.30 16.57
CA ALA A 48 16.73 9.83 17.95
C ALA A 48 18.06 9.19 18.36
N GLY A 49 18.94 8.91 17.40
CA GLY A 49 20.28 8.36 17.64
C GLY A 49 20.33 6.85 17.50
N GLU A 50 21.36 6.25 18.10
CA GLU A 50 21.65 4.82 17.90
C GLU A 50 20.55 3.89 18.45
N PRO A 51 20.32 2.75 17.77
CA PRO A 51 19.43 1.70 18.24
C PRO A 51 19.79 1.23 19.65
N GLY A 52 18.77 1.04 20.50
CA GLY A 52 18.94 0.61 21.89
C GLY A 52 18.99 1.73 22.92
N SER A 53 19.05 3.00 22.48
CA SER A 53 18.82 4.15 23.37
C SER A 53 17.33 4.30 23.72
N SER A 54 17.03 4.88 24.89
CA SER A 54 15.64 5.15 25.30
C SER A 54 14.92 6.08 24.32
N ARG A 55 15.63 7.11 23.85
CA ARG A 55 15.13 8.08 22.86
C ARG A 55 14.78 7.40 21.53
N TYR A 56 15.58 6.43 21.09
CA TYR A 56 15.29 5.63 19.89
C TYR A 56 14.00 4.81 20.05
N ALA A 57 13.86 4.12 21.20
CA ALA A 57 12.67 3.32 21.49
C ALA A 57 11.39 4.17 21.58
N GLU A 58 11.49 5.38 22.15
CA GLU A 58 10.38 6.34 22.18
C GLU A 58 10.00 6.83 20.78
N CYS A 59 10.98 7.12 19.93
CA CYS A 59 10.72 7.53 18.55
C CYS A 59 9.93 6.46 17.79
N LEU A 60 10.34 5.19 17.90
CA LEU A 60 9.65 4.08 17.26
C LEU A 60 8.20 3.97 17.76
N LYS A 61 7.98 4.03 19.09
CA LYS A 61 6.63 3.99 19.66
C LYS A 61 5.73 5.09 19.12
N VAL A 62 6.20 6.34 19.07
CA VAL A 62 5.42 7.47 18.54
C VAL A 62 5.09 7.27 17.06
N ARG A 63 6.00 6.70 16.28
CA ARG A 63 5.78 6.39 14.86
C ARG A 63 4.75 5.27 14.70
N ASP A 64 4.84 4.22 15.50
CA ASP A 64 3.88 3.12 15.52
C ASP A 64 2.47 3.59 15.89
N GLU A 65 2.35 4.44 16.91
CA GLU A 65 1.07 5.05 17.30
C GLU A 65 0.46 5.87 16.16
N LYS A 66 1.27 6.68 15.47
CA LYS A 66 0.81 7.45 14.31
C LYS A 66 0.29 6.54 13.18
N ARG A 67 0.96 5.42 12.94
CA ARG A 67 0.51 4.41 11.96
C ARG A 67 -0.80 3.78 12.39
N ALA A 68 -0.91 3.35 13.64
CA ALA A 68 -2.15 2.77 14.16
C ALA A 68 -3.35 3.72 14.01
N VAL A 69 -3.16 5.02 14.28
CA VAL A 69 -4.21 6.03 14.06
C VAL A 69 -4.64 6.09 12.59
N HIS A 70 -3.68 6.06 11.66
CA HIS A 70 -3.98 6.05 10.22
C HIS A 70 -4.77 4.80 9.81
N ASP A 71 -4.39 3.63 10.31
CA ASP A 71 -5.08 2.36 10.01
C ASP A 71 -6.52 2.37 10.53
N THR A 72 -6.77 2.92 11.74
CA THR A 72 -8.15 3.05 12.24
C THR A 72 -9.02 3.96 11.37
N ARG A 73 -8.44 4.97 10.71
CA ARG A 73 -9.17 5.83 9.77
C ARG A 73 -9.53 5.06 8.50
N ILE A 74 -8.60 4.25 7.97
CA ILE A 74 -8.87 3.40 6.81
C ILE A 74 -9.98 2.41 7.14
N GLU A 75 -9.91 1.74 8.29
CA GLU A 75 -10.92 0.77 8.72
C GLU A 75 -12.32 1.40 8.82
N ARG A 76 -12.43 2.58 9.44
CA ARG A 76 -13.71 3.32 9.50
C ARG A 76 -14.21 3.70 8.11
N THR A 77 -13.33 4.10 7.21
CA THR A 77 -13.70 4.47 5.84
C THR A 77 -14.20 3.24 5.06
N HIS A 78 -13.52 2.11 5.23
CA HIS A 78 -13.90 0.85 4.60
C HIS A 78 -15.25 0.36 5.10
N ARG A 79 -15.47 0.40 6.42
CA ARG A 79 -16.78 0.10 7.01
C ARG A 79 -17.86 1.05 6.50
N HIS A 80 -17.61 2.36 6.47
CA HIS A 80 -18.57 3.33 5.98
C HIS A 80 -18.95 3.09 4.50
N LEU A 81 -17.98 2.73 3.66
CA LEU A 81 -18.23 2.35 2.27
C LEU A 81 -19.08 1.06 2.20
N SER A 82 -18.75 0.03 2.99
CA SER A 82 -19.56 -1.20 3.03
C SER A 82 -21.00 -0.94 3.46
N GLU A 83 -21.21 -0.04 4.43
CA GLU A 83 -22.53 0.36 4.90
C GLU A 83 -23.32 1.13 3.82
N GLN A 84 -22.65 1.96 3.00
CA GLN A 84 -23.30 2.63 1.87
C GLN A 84 -23.74 1.65 0.78
N MET A 85 -22.87 0.70 0.42
CA MET A 85 -23.18 -0.32 -0.59
C MET A 85 -24.34 -1.23 -0.14
N LEU A 86 -24.36 -1.63 1.13
CA LEU A 86 -25.46 -2.41 1.73
C LEU A 86 -26.79 -1.66 1.69
N ASN A 87 -26.75 -0.34 1.89
CA ASN A 87 -27.92 0.53 1.87
C ASN A 87 -28.28 1.05 0.46
N GLY A 88 -27.54 0.63 -0.58
CA GLY A 88 -27.78 1.01 -1.97
C GLY A 88 -27.58 2.51 -2.26
N ARG A 89 -26.65 3.16 -1.55
CA ARG A 89 -26.30 4.58 -1.73
C ARG A 89 -24.98 4.75 -2.49
#